data_AF-A0A3D3NSZ3-F1
#
_entry.id   AF-A0A3D3NSZ3-F1
#
_cell.length_a   1.000
_cell.length_b   1.000
_cell.length_c   1.000
_cell.angle_alpha   90.00
_cell.angle_beta   90.00
_cell.angle_gamma   90.00
#
_symmetry.space_group_name_H-M   'P 1'
#
loop_
_entity.id
_entity.type
_entity.pdbx_description
1 polymer ?
#
loop_
_entity_poly.entity_id
_entity_poly.type
_entity_poly.pdbx_seq_one_letter_code
_entity_poly.pdbx_strand_id
1 'polypeptide(L)'
;SLLAKAEEKARRFPRVLPPGGLAGIRTIRDFDERFTAPLHGFRDAADYYARASSLPHLNSITVPALLLNAADDPLLEPPSYPGGAAAENAALHLEIPAHGGHVGFLTHGLRRWHERRVLDFLANSSPSKPTHSRLHA
;
A
#
# COMPACT_ATOMS: atom_id res chain seq x y z
N SER A 1 20.67 6.55 3.50
CA SER A 1 19.45 6.53 4.32
C SER A 1 18.33 7.27 3.58
N LEU A 2 17.09 7.21 4.10
CA LEU A 2 15.96 8.03 3.59
C LEU A 2 16.31 9.53 3.62
N LEU A 3 16.82 10.01 4.76
CA LEU A 3 17.22 11.41 4.94
C LEU A 3 18.29 11.86 3.93
N ALA A 4 19.33 11.06 3.69
CA ALA A 4 20.37 11.41 2.70
C ALA A 4 19.80 11.54 1.27
N LYS A 5 18.83 10.69 0.89
CA LYS A 5 18.15 10.79 -0.41
C LYS A 5 17.26 12.03 -0.50
N ALA A 6 16.63 12.40 0.61
CA ALA A 6 15.82 13.60 0.70
C ALA A 6 16.67 14.88 0.62
N GLU A 7 17.82 14.92 1.29
CA GLU A 7 18.79 16.02 1.18
C GLU A 7 19.33 16.19 -0.24
N GLU A 8 19.66 15.08 -0.93
CA GLU A 8 20.05 15.12 -2.34
C GLU A 8 18.94 15.73 -3.21
N LYS A 9 17.68 15.33 -3.00
CA LYS A 9 16.53 15.91 -3.71
C LYS A 9 16.36 17.40 -3.42
N ALA A 10 16.49 17.81 -2.16
CA ALA A 10 16.40 19.23 -1.77
C ALA A 10 17.50 20.08 -2.45
N ARG A 11 18.73 19.56 -2.56
CA ARG A 11 19.81 20.22 -3.31
C ARG A 11 19.52 20.34 -4.81
N ARG A 12 18.89 19.32 -5.42
CA ARG A 12 18.54 19.34 -6.85
C ARG A 12 17.34 20.23 -7.16
N PHE A 13 16.39 20.37 -6.22
CA PHE A 13 15.13 21.10 -6.41
C PHE A 13 14.89 22.16 -5.32
N PRO A 14 15.80 23.17 -5.18
CA PRO A 14 15.78 24.11 -4.06
C PRO A 14 14.56 25.05 -4.03
N ARG A 15 13.87 25.20 -5.16
CA ARG A 15 12.61 25.97 -5.25
C ARG A 15 11.42 25.23 -4.66
N VAL A 16 11.49 23.89 -4.60
CA VAL A 16 10.40 23.01 -4.16
C VAL A 16 10.65 22.57 -2.71
N LEU A 17 11.90 22.36 -2.34
CA LEU A 17 12.31 21.94 -1.00
C LEU A 17 13.55 22.72 -0.56
N PRO A 18 13.43 23.67 0.37
CA PRO A 18 14.59 24.39 0.87
C PRO A 18 15.50 23.43 1.67
N PRO A 19 16.83 23.51 1.47
CA PRO A 19 17.77 22.70 2.22
C PRO A 19 17.73 23.02 3.72
N GLY A 20 17.96 22.00 4.57
CA GLY A 20 18.01 22.16 6.03
C GLY A 20 16.72 21.80 6.79
N GLY A 21 15.59 21.63 6.11
CA GLY A 21 14.30 21.25 6.76
C GLY A 21 14.23 19.82 7.32
N LEU A 22 15.28 19.01 7.11
CA LEU A 22 15.29 17.59 7.46
C LEU A 22 15.93 17.29 8.83
N ALA A 23 16.52 18.29 9.49
CA ALA A 23 17.12 18.14 10.80
C ALA A 23 16.07 17.75 11.86
N GLY A 24 16.39 16.75 12.68
CA GLY A 24 15.54 16.32 13.80
C GLY A 24 14.29 15.52 13.43
N ILE A 25 14.14 15.06 12.17
CA ILE A 25 13.12 14.08 11.79
C ILE A 25 13.40 12.75 12.49
N ARG A 26 12.40 12.22 13.22
CA ARG A 26 12.52 10.94 13.95
C ARG A 26 11.50 9.90 13.51
N THR A 27 10.39 10.33 12.89
CA THR A 27 9.30 9.46 12.46
C THR A 27 9.03 9.59 10.96
N ILE A 28 8.31 8.63 10.38
CA ILE A 28 7.82 8.73 9.00
C ILE A 28 6.84 9.90 8.86
N ARG A 29 6.00 10.15 9.87
CA ARG A 29 5.10 11.29 9.88
C ARG A 29 5.86 12.63 9.84
N ASP A 30 6.95 12.79 10.60
CA ASP A 30 7.79 13.99 10.52
C ASP A 30 8.38 14.18 9.11
N PHE A 31 8.78 13.07 8.49
CA PHE A 31 9.27 13.08 7.12
C PHE A 31 8.17 13.49 6.14
N ASP A 32 6.97 12.95 6.29
CA ASP A 32 5.86 13.31 5.44
C ASP A 32 5.42 14.76 5.63
N GLU A 33 5.47 15.28 6.86
CA GLU A 33 5.14 16.67 7.18
C GLU A 33 6.12 17.65 6.51
N ARG A 34 7.42 17.39 6.62
CA ARG A 34 8.46 18.36 6.23
C ARG A 34 9.00 18.16 4.82
N PHE A 35 8.77 16.98 4.23
CA PHE A 35 9.32 16.63 2.94
C PHE A 35 8.24 16.18 1.95
N THR A 36 7.49 15.11 2.25
CA THR A 36 6.53 14.54 1.29
C THR A 36 5.40 15.52 0.96
N ALA A 37 4.74 16.06 1.98
CA ALA A 37 3.63 17.00 1.82
C ALA A 37 4.01 18.24 0.99
N PRO A 38 5.04 19.03 1.36
CA PRO A 38 5.39 20.23 0.61
C PRO A 38 5.90 19.91 -0.81
N LEU A 39 6.66 18.81 -0.98
CA LEU A 39 7.15 18.39 -2.30
C LEU A 39 6.01 18.12 -3.28
N HIS A 40 4.89 17.59 -2.78
CA HIS A 40 3.75 17.20 -3.58
C HIS A 40 2.57 18.18 -3.51
N GLY A 41 2.75 19.35 -2.90
CA GLY A 41 1.73 20.40 -2.82
C GLY A 41 0.57 20.09 -1.87
N PHE A 42 0.78 19.20 -0.90
CA PHE A 42 -0.13 19.02 0.23
C PHE A 42 0.18 20.07 1.30
N ARG A 43 -0.84 20.41 2.09
CA ARG A 43 -0.71 21.41 3.16
C ARG A 43 0.17 20.92 4.31
N ASP A 44 0.01 19.67 4.70
CA ASP A 44 0.68 19.00 5.83
C ASP A 44 0.56 17.47 5.66
N ALA A 45 1.13 16.69 6.58
CA ALA A 45 1.06 15.22 6.52
C ALA A 45 -0.38 14.69 6.64
N ALA A 46 -1.25 15.38 7.39
CA ALA A 46 -2.64 14.96 7.55
C ALA A 46 -3.45 15.17 6.25
N ASP A 47 -3.25 16.30 5.58
CA ASP A 47 -3.81 16.58 4.25
C ASP A 47 -3.32 15.58 3.21
N TYR A 48 -2.03 15.23 3.26
CA TYR A 48 -1.45 14.17 2.43
C TYR A 48 -2.16 12.84 2.67
N TYR A 49 -2.25 12.36 3.91
CA TYR A 49 -2.91 11.09 4.20
C TYR A 49 -4.40 11.10 3.84
N ALA A 50 -5.12 12.19 4.11
CA ALA A 50 -6.55 12.27 3.80
C ALA A 50 -6.83 12.17 2.28
N ARG A 51 -5.96 12.75 1.45
CA ARG A 51 -6.15 12.84 -0.01
C ARG A 51 -5.48 11.73 -0.79
N ALA A 52 -4.39 11.16 -0.28
CA ALA A 52 -3.60 10.15 -0.97
C ALA A 52 -3.89 8.71 -0.49
N SER A 53 -4.66 8.53 0.59
CA SER A 53 -5.01 7.19 1.09
C SER A 53 -6.01 6.48 0.19
N SER A 54 -5.83 5.17 0.03
CA SER A 54 -6.79 4.30 -0.64
C SER A 54 -7.99 3.93 0.24
N LEU A 55 -7.86 3.99 1.57
CA LEU A 55 -8.86 3.53 2.55
C LEU A 55 -10.29 4.01 2.24
N PRO A 56 -10.55 5.31 1.96
CA PRO A 56 -11.91 5.79 1.71
C PRO A 56 -12.53 5.25 0.43
N HIS A 57 -11.72 4.72 -0.48
CA HIS A 57 -12.16 4.24 -1.80
C HIS A 57 -12.39 2.72 -1.85
N LEU A 58 -11.99 1.97 -0.82
CA LEU A 58 -12.04 0.50 -0.84
C LEU A 58 -13.46 -0.06 -1.01
N ASN A 59 -14.49 0.62 -0.48
CA ASN A 59 -15.89 0.22 -0.64
C ASN A 59 -16.41 0.36 -2.08
N SER A 60 -15.70 1.08 -2.95
CA SER A 60 -16.08 1.25 -4.37
C SER A 60 -15.55 0.15 -5.29
N ILE A 61 -14.74 -0.79 -4.78
CA ILE A 61 -14.20 -1.89 -5.56
C ILE A 61 -15.33 -2.85 -5.95
N THR A 62 -15.51 -3.08 -7.25
CA THR A 62 -16.58 -3.94 -7.80
C THR A 62 -16.06 -5.24 -8.44
N VAL A 63 -14.74 -5.43 -8.47
CA VAL A 63 -14.10 -6.64 -8.99
C VAL A 63 -13.40 -7.36 -7.85
N PRO A 64 -13.28 -8.70 -7.86
CA PRO A 64 -12.57 -9.42 -6.80
C PRO A 64 -11.16 -8.85 -6.59
N ALA A 65 -10.90 -8.35 -5.38
CA ALA A 65 -9.63 -7.77 -4.99
C ALA A 65 -9.11 -8.39 -3.69
N LEU A 66 -7.83 -8.76 -3.68
CA LEU A 66 -7.14 -9.22 -2.47
C LEU A 66 -6.33 -8.06 -1.88
N LEU A 67 -6.62 -7.71 -0.64
CA LEU A 67 -5.81 -6.81 0.18
C LEU A 67 -5.07 -7.63 1.23
N LEU A 68 -3.74 -7.66 1.13
CA LEU A 68 -2.86 -8.47 1.97
C LEU A 68 -1.86 -7.58 2.70
N ASN A 69 -2.01 -7.47 4.03
CA ASN A 69 -1.14 -6.65 4.89
C ASN A 69 -0.71 -7.46 6.12
N ALA A 70 0.55 -7.46 6.51
CA ALA A 70 0.99 -8.22 7.69
C ALA A 70 0.68 -7.46 9.00
N ALA A 71 0.28 -8.17 10.06
CA ALA A 71 0.01 -7.58 11.38
C ALA A 71 1.26 -6.99 12.04
N ASP A 72 2.44 -7.51 11.69
CA ASP A 72 3.75 -7.04 12.18
C ASP A 72 4.43 -6.03 11.23
N ASP A 73 3.66 -5.40 10.32
CA ASP A 73 4.17 -4.32 9.47
C ASP A 73 4.46 -3.06 10.30
N PRO A 74 5.74 -2.62 10.40
CA PRO A 74 6.12 -1.45 11.20
C PRO A 74 5.65 -0.10 10.61
N LEU A 75 5.12 -0.09 9.38
CA LEU A 75 4.60 1.14 8.74
C LEU A 75 3.08 1.29 8.86
N LEU A 76 2.36 0.24 9.25
CA LEU A 76 0.90 0.27 9.34
C LEU A 76 0.45 0.39 10.79
N GLU A 77 -0.25 1.48 11.09
CA GLU A 77 -0.97 1.65 12.36
C GLU A 77 -2.34 0.97 12.31
N PRO A 78 -2.96 0.59 13.46
CA PRO A 78 -4.26 -0.06 13.51
C PRO A 78 -5.38 0.58 12.66
N PRO A 79 -5.49 1.91 12.54
CA PRO A 79 -6.49 2.56 11.66
C PRO A 79 -6.29 2.29 10.16
N SER A 80 -5.13 1.79 9.75
CA SER A 80 -4.80 1.49 8.35
C SER A 80 -5.42 0.19 7.85
N TYR A 81 -5.91 -0.67 8.76
CA TYR A 81 -6.50 -1.95 8.42
C TYR A 81 -8.02 -1.81 8.16
N PRO A 82 -8.51 -2.07 6.94
CA PRO A 82 -9.88 -1.76 6.54
C PRO A 82 -10.87 -2.88 6.90
N GLY A 83 -10.89 -3.31 8.16
CA GLY A 83 -11.76 -4.39 8.61
C GLY A 83 -13.25 -4.14 8.33
N GLY A 84 -13.70 -2.88 8.52
CA GLY A 84 -15.08 -2.48 8.19
C GLY A 84 -15.38 -2.54 6.70
N ALA A 85 -14.52 -1.95 5.86
CA ALA A 85 -14.73 -1.96 4.40
C ALA A 85 -14.74 -3.38 3.82
N ALA A 86 -13.88 -4.26 4.33
CA ALA A 86 -13.86 -5.66 3.90
C ALA A 86 -15.09 -6.45 4.39
N ALA A 87 -15.68 -6.08 5.53
CA ALA A 87 -16.92 -6.69 6.01
C ALA A 87 -18.14 -6.25 5.19
N GLU A 88 -18.14 -5.03 4.66
CA GLU A 88 -19.24 -4.43 3.90
C GLU A 88 -19.18 -4.75 2.39
N ASN A 89 -17.99 -5.05 1.85
CA ASN A 89 -17.80 -5.27 0.42
C ASN A 89 -17.37 -6.72 0.12
N ALA A 90 -18.28 -7.52 -0.45
CA ALA A 90 -18.02 -8.91 -0.82
C ALA A 90 -16.95 -9.10 -1.91
N ALA A 91 -16.63 -8.06 -2.68
CA ALA A 91 -15.55 -8.11 -3.67
C ALA A 91 -14.17 -7.85 -3.05
N LEU A 92 -14.10 -7.38 -1.80
CA LEU A 92 -12.87 -7.05 -1.10
C LEU A 92 -12.49 -8.14 -0.10
N HIS A 93 -11.43 -8.89 -0.41
CA HIS A 93 -10.89 -9.93 0.44
C HIS A 93 -9.72 -9.38 1.25
N LEU A 94 -9.88 -9.27 2.56
CA LEU A 94 -8.82 -8.81 3.47
C LEU A 94 -8.13 -9.99 4.16
N GLU A 95 -6.81 -10.04 4.05
CA GLU A 95 -5.97 -11.01 4.77
C GLU A 95 -4.90 -10.30 5.58
N ILE A 96 -4.83 -10.64 6.87
CA ILE A 96 -3.88 -10.06 7.81
C ILE A 96 -3.09 -11.18 8.50
N PRO A 97 -2.07 -11.76 7.84
CA PRO A 97 -1.21 -12.76 8.49
C PRO A 97 -0.48 -12.14 9.68
N ALA A 98 -0.21 -12.94 10.72
CA ALA A 98 0.52 -12.50 11.90
C ALA A 98 1.95 -12.02 11.57
N HIS A 99 2.54 -12.59 10.52
CA HIS A 99 3.92 -12.33 10.13
C HIS A 99 4.06 -12.08 8.63
N GLY A 100 4.92 -11.13 8.29
CA GLY A 100 5.31 -10.81 6.93
C GLY A 100 6.09 -9.51 6.84
N GLY A 101 5.98 -8.64 7.84
CA GLY A 101 6.54 -7.29 7.83
C GLY A 101 6.07 -6.49 6.63
N HIS A 102 6.75 -5.38 6.36
CA HIS A 102 6.36 -4.48 5.26
C HIS A 102 6.57 -5.07 3.85
N VAL A 103 7.57 -5.95 3.69
CA VAL A 103 8.00 -6.45 2.36
C VAL A 103 8.38 -7.93 2.33
N GLY A 104 8.28 -8.62 3.47
CA GLY A 104 8.85 -9.95 3.64
C GLY A 104 7.91 -11.03 3.13
N PHE A 105 6.79 -11.24 3.81
CA PHE A 105 5.86 -12.37 3.60
C PHE A 105 6.63 -13.68 3.28
N LEU A 106 7.75 -13.89 3.99
CA LEU A 106 8.67 -15.00 3.77
C LEU A 106 8.30 -16.13 4.73
N THR A 107 8.30 -17.35 4.22
CA THR A 107 8.23 -18.57 5.02
C THR A 107 9.62 -19.22 5.10
N HIS A 108 9.70 -20.33 5.85
CA HIS A 108 10.93 -21.13 5.94
C HIS A 108 11.53 -21.44 4.55
N GLY A 109 12.85 -21.32 4.43
CA GLY A 109 13.57 -21.51 3.16
C GLY A 109 13.44 -20.33 2.16
N LEU A 110 13.15 -19.11 2.64
CA LEU A 110 13.04 -17.88 1.84
C LEU A 110 11.97 -17.93 0.74
N ARG A 111 10.97 -18.80 0.90
CA ARG A 111 9.84 -18.84 -0.03
C ARG A 111 8.90 -17.68 0.25
N ARG A 112 8.52 -16.96 -0.81
CA ARG A 112 7.56 -15.85 -0.75
C ARG A 112 6.15 -16.42 -0.78
N TRP A 113 5.55 -16.60 0.40
CA TRP A 113 4.20 -17.17 0.48
C TRP A 113 3.15 -16.29 -0.21
N HIS A 114 3.31 -14.96 -0.14
CA HIS A 114 2.40 -14.02 -0.79
C HIS A 114 2.30 -14.23 -2.31
N GLU A 115 3.38 -14.63 -2.99
CA GLU A 115 3.34 -14.91 -4.43
C GLU A 115 2.42 -16.08 -4.75
N ARG A 116 2.53 -17.18 -3.99
CA ARG A 116 1.61 -18.31 -4.10
C ARG A 116 0.18 -17.86 -3.79
N ARG A 117 -0.02 -17.11 -2.71
CA ARG A 117 -1.34 -16.64 -2.28
C ARG A 117 -2.02 -15.78 -3.35
N VAL A 118 -1.27 -14.87 -3.99
CA VAL A 118 -1.76 -14.04 -5.10
C VAL A 118 -2.15 -14.90 -6.30
N LEU A 119 -1.34 -15.89 -6.67
CA LEU A 119 -1.67 -16.82 -7.77
C LEU A 119 -2.94 -17.62 -7.48
N ASP A 120 -3.08 -18.13 -6.25
CA ASP A 120 -4.26 -18.88 -5.83
C ASP A 120 -5.51 -17.98 -5.84
N PHE A 121 -5.38 -16.71 -5.47
CA PHE A 121 -6.47 -15.74 -5.60
C PHE A 121 -6.88 -15.56 -7.06
N LEU A 122 -5.94 -15.27 -7.95
CA LEU A 122 -6.23 -15.03 -9.36
C LEU A 122 -6.87 -16.25 -10.06
N ALA A 123 -6.42 -17.45 -9.72
CA ALA A 123 -6.97 -18.69 -10.25
C ALA A 123 -8.43 -18.91 -9.87
N ASN A 124 -8.82 -18.54 -8.63
CA ASN A 124 -10.17 -18.71 -8.11
C ASN A 124 -11.10 -17.51 -8.39
N SER A 125 -10.54 -16.35 -8.73
CA SER A 125 -11.28 -15.12 -9.03
C SER A 125 -11.53 -14.92 -10.53
N SER A 126 -11.01 -15.80 -11.39
CA SER A 126 -11.23 -15.71 -12.84
C SER A 126 -12.68 -16.09 -13.18
N PRO A 127 -13.43 -15.25 -13.94
CA PRO A 127 -14.70 -15.69 -14.50
C PRO A 127 -14.43 -16.93 -15.36
N SER A 128 -15.26 -17.97 -15.20
CA SER A 128 -15.20 -19.20 -15.99
C SER A 128 -14.95 -18.86 -17.46
N LYS A 129 -13.90 -19.43 -18.07
CA LYS A 129 -13.61 -19.21 -19.50
C LYS A 129 -14.90 -19.36 -20.30
N PRO A 130 -15.26 -18.42 -21.20
CA PRO A 130 -16.38 -18.62 -22.11
C PRO A 130 -16.10 -19.90 -22.89
N THR A 131 -17.00 -20.87 -22.75
CA THR A 131 -16.94 -22.13 -23.47
C THR A 131 -17.22 -21.79 -24.93
N HIS A 132 -16.18 -21.58 -25.73
CA HIS A 132 -16.35 -21.50 -27.17
C HIS A 132 -16.69 -22.92 -27.67
N SER A 133 -17.98 -23.23 -27.66
CA SER A 133 -18.56 -24.30 -28.47
C SER A 133 -18.16 -24.01 -29.93
N ARG A 134 -17.17 -24.75 -30.44
CA ARG A 134 -16.95 -24.86 -31.87
C ARG A 134 -18.12 -25.65 -32.42
N LEU A 135 -19.12 -24.95 -32.96
CA LEU A 135 -20.02 -25.56 -33.93
C LEU A 135 -19.17 -25.86 -35.18
N HIS A 136 -18.79 -27.12 -35.30
CA HIS A 136 -18.33 -27.68 -36.56
C HIS A 136 -19.55 -27.75 -37.50
N ALA A 137 -19.49 -26.98 -38.59
CA ALA A 137 -20.24 -27.24 -39.80
C ALA A 137 -19.36 -28.09 -40.73
#